data_AF-A0A6N6KMD2-F1
#
_entry.id   AF-A0A6N6KMD2-F1
#
_cell.length_a   1.000
_cell.length_b   1.000
_cell.length_c   1.000
_cell.angle_alpha   90.00
_cell.angle_beta   90.00
_cell.angle_gamma   90.00
#
_symmetry.space_group_name_H-M   'P 1'
#
loop_
_entity.id
_entity.type
_entity.pdbx_description
1 polymer ?
#
loop_
_entity_poly.entity_id
_entity_poly.type
_entity_poly.pdbx_seq_one_letter_code
_entity_poly.pdbx_strand_id
1 'polypeptide(L)'
;MFMKLINVFFLAFAIMAFGASCNNAAQTKADPAEQQTAEQNLWDSMMVTHDEVMPMMTSIEKIKQILNEQKETVTGEDEKSIIKVALSDLNSADEAMWTWMNDLQKLEDLRKDKSHDEIMTYLNEQNDAISQVQHDINKSILNGEKAIASLKVEVKK
;
A
#
# COMPACT_ATOMS: atom_id res chain seq x y z
N MET A 1 -19.39 -75.56 -27.48
CA MET A 1 -19.34 -75.32 -28.94
C MET A 1 -19.24 -73.81 -29.15
N PHE A 2 -18.06 -73.37 -29.62
CA PHE A 2 -17.70 -72.09 -30.25
C PHE A 2 -18.33 -70.75 -29.81
N MET A 3 -17.46 -69.98 -29.15
CA MET A 3 -17.31 -68.52 -29.08
C MET A 3 -17.61 -67.75 -30.38
N LYS A 4 -18.34 -66.62 -30.30
CA LYS A 4 -18.17 -65.38 -31.11
C LYS A 4 -18.69 -64.18 -30.28
N LEU A 5 -17.87 -63.22 -29.83
CA LEU A 5 -17.14 -62.15 -30.54
C LEU A 5 -18.02 -60.93 -30.91
N ILE A 6 -17.59 -59.77 -30.38
CA ILE A 6 -17.54 -58.42 -30.99
C ILE A 6 -18.67 -57.43 -30.68
N ASN A 7 -18.30 -56.45 -29.82
CA ASN A 7 -18.83 -55.08 -29.76
C ASN A 7 -18.38 -54.28 -30.99
N VAL A 8 -19.30 -53.65 -31.74
CA VAL A 8 -19.17 -52.36 -32.47
C VAL A 8 -20.61 -51.87 -32.78
N PHE A 9 -21.19 -50.91 -32.06
CA PHE A 9 -21.14 -49.45 -32.29
C PHE A 9 -21.91 -48.99 -33.55
N PHE A 10 -23.12 -48.39 -33.40
CA PHE A 10 -23.50 -47.06 -33.92
C PHE A 10 -25.04 -46.79 -33.95
N LEU A 11 -25.40 -45.63 -33.39
CA LEU A 11 -26.35 -44.62 -33.88
C LEU A 11 -27.89 -44.85 -33.78
N ALA A 12 -28.55 -44.06 -32.90
CA ALA A 12 -29.76 -43.23 -33.13
C ALA A 12 -30.43 -42.90 -31.77
N PHE A 13 -30.19 -41.73 -31.16
CA PHE A 13 -31.00 -40.50 -31.29
C PHE A 13 -32.46 -40.62 -30.79
N ALA A 14 -32.75 -40.18 -29.55
CA ALA A 14 -34.01 -39.50 -29.17
C ALA A 14 -33.99 -39.02 -27.70
N ILE A 15 -33.63 -37.74 -27.57
CA ILE A 15 -34.05 -36.70 -26.62
C ILE A 15 -35.22 -37.08 -25.67
N MET A 16 -34.99 -36.99 -24.36
CA MET A 16 -35.98 -36.44 -23.41
C MET A 16 -35.23 -35.77 -22.24
N ALA A 17 -35.62 -34.53 -21.94
CA ALA A 17 -34.92 -33.59 -21.09
C ALA A 17 -35.72 -33.25 -19.82
N PHE A 18 -35.06 -32.52 -18.91
CA PHE A 18 -35.55 -31.82 -17.71
C PHE A 18 -35.96 -32.67 -16.49
N GLY A 19 -35.50 -32.39 -15.28
CA GLY A 19 -34.62 -31.33 -14.80
C GLY A 19 -34.31 -31.50 -13.31
N ALA A 20 -33.06 -31.26 -12.94
CA ALA A 20 -32.65 -30.90 -11.59
C ALA A 20 -31.20 -30.42 -11.67
N SER A 21 -30.99 -29.10 -11.70
CA SER A 21 -29.93 -28.48 -10.91
C SER A 21 -30.13 -26.98 -10.95
N CYS A 22 -30.66 -26.44 -9.86
CA CYS A 22 -30.55 -25.03 -9.57
C CYS A 22 -29.08 -24.74 -9.31
N ASN A 23 -28.37 -24.21 -10.31
CA ASN A 23 -27.11 -23.52 -10.06
C ASN A 23 -27.34 -22.03 -10.28
N ASN A 24 -28.15 -21.44 -9.40
CA ASN A 24 -28.12 -20.00 -9.19
C ASN A 24 -26.82 -19.72 -8.43
N ALA A 25 -25.72 -19.62 -9.18
CA ALA A 25 -24.63 -18.76 -8.78
C ALA A 25 -25.20 -17.33 -8.83
N ALA A 26 -25.91 -16.97 -7.76
CA ALA A 26 -26.34 -15.61 -7.52
C ALA A 26 -25.06 -14.78 -7.45
N GLN A 27 -24.73 -14.11 -8.55
CA GLN A 27 -24.04 -12.84 -8.46
C GLN A 27 -24.98 -11.89 -7.71
N THR A 28 -24.97 -11.98 -6.38
CA THR A 28 -25.50 -10.92 -5.52
C THR A 28 -24.61 -9.71 -5.75
N LYS A 29 -24.99 -8.87 -6.72
CA LYS A 29 -24.56 -7.48 -6.74
C LYS A 29 -25.03 -6.89 -5.42
N ALA A 30 -24.10 -6.55 -4.54
CA ALA A 30 -24.40 -5.84 -3.29
C ALA A 30 -25.21 -4.57 -3.61
N ASP A 31 -26.09 -4.17 -2.69
CA ASP A 31 -26.85 -2.92 -2.83
C ASP A 31 -25.86 -1.75 -3.00
N PRO A 32 -26.07 -0.81 -3.96
CA PRO A 32 -25.23 0.39 -4.07
C PRO A 32 -24.94 1.11 -2.75
N ALA A 33 -25.88 1.09 -1.79
CA ALA A 33 -25.65 1.66 -0.46
C ALA A 33 -24.62 0.86 0.37
N GLU A 34 -24.64 -0.47 0.28
CA GLU A 34 -23.66 -1.35 0.94
C GLU A 34 -22.27 -1.18 0.32
N GLN A 35 -22.20 -1.04 -1.01
CA GLN A 35 -20.97 -0.79 -1.76
C GLN A 35 -20.30 0.52 -1.33
N GLN A 36 -21.05 1.62 -1.30
CA GLN A 36 -20.52 2.92 -0.86
C GLN A 36 -20.05 2.88 0.60
N THR A 37 -20.76 2.16 1.46
CA THR A 37 -20.35 1.98 2.86
C THR A 37 -19.02 1.24 2.96
N ALA A 38 -18.83 0.17 2.18
CA ALA A 38 -17.56 -0.56 2.14
C ALA A 38 -16.39 0.29 1.64
N GLU A 39 -16.60 1.07 0.58
CA GLU A 39 -15.62 2.03 0.06
C GLU A 39 -15.24 3.09 1.10
N GLN A 40 -16.24 3.63 1.81
CA GLN A 40 -16.00 4.65 2.85
C GLN A 40 -15.18 4.08 3.99
N ASN A 41 -15.50 2.87 4.45
CA ASN A 41 -14.76 2.23 5.54
C ASN A 41 -13.28 2.02 5.19
N LEU A 42 -12.99 1.63 3.94
CA LEU A 42 -11.60 1.43 3.50
C LEU A 42 -10.87 2.77 3.35
N TRP A 43 -11.54 3.80 2.82
CA TRP A 43 -11.01 5.16 2.78
C TRP A 43 -10.68 5.69 4.17
N ASP A 44 -11.59 5.55 5.13
CA ASP A 44 -11.41 6.01 6.50
C ASP A 44 -10.24 5.26 7.17
N SER A 45 -10.15 3.95 6.97
CA SER A 45 -9.03 3.15 7.47
C SER A 45 -7.68 3.61 6.91
N MET A 46 -7.61 3.92 5.62
CA MET A 46 -6.41 4.45 4.98
C MET A 46 -6.04 5.84 5.54
N MET A 47 -7.04 6.70 5.78
CA MET A 47 -6.84 8.04 6.33
C MET A 47 -6.35 8.02 7.79
N VAL A 48 -6.70 6.99 8.58
CA VAL A 48 -6.14 6.82 9.93
C VAL A 48 -4.62 6.73 9.87
N THR A 49 -4.07 5.91 8.97
CA THR A 49 -2.61 5.79 8.80
C THR A 49 -1.98 7.12 8.35
N HIS A 50 -2.62 7.85 7.43
CA HIS A 50 -2.20 9.19 7.03
C HIS A 50 -2.11 10.13 8.24
N ASP A 51 -3.16 10.19 9.05
CA ASP A 51 -3.23 11.09 10.20
C ASP A 51 -2.21 10.73 11.28
N GLU A 52 -1.88 9.44 11.45
CA GLU A 52 -0.84 8.97 12.35
C GLU A 52 0.56 9.43 11.95
N VAL A 53 0.86 9.49 10.65
CA VAL A 53 2.21 9.85 10.15
C VAL A 53 2.41 11.35 9.98
N MET A 54 1.34 12.13 9.82
CA MET A 54 1.43 13.58 9.66
C MET A 54 2.23 14.30 10.77
N PRO A 55 2.04 13.99 12.07
CA PRO A 55 2.87 14.57 13.13
C PRO A 55 4.36 14.22 13.01
N MET A 56 4.69 13.06 12.43
CA MET A 56 6.07 12.59 12.27
C MET A 56 6.85 13.40 11.24
N MET A 57 6.17 14.07 10.30
CA MET A 57 6.81 15.01 9.36
C MET A 57 7.51 16.15 10.10
N THR A 58 6.94 16.61 11.22
CA THR A 58 7.60 17.60 12.08
C THR A 58 8.87 17.03 12.73
N SER A 59 8.90 15.73 13.04
CA SER A 59 10.10 15.06 13.55
C SER A 59 11.18 14.96 12.48
N ILE A 60 10.81 14.61 11.24
CA ILE A 60 11.73 14.61 10.09
C ILE A 60 12.41 15.97 9.94
N GLU A 61 11.64 17.07 9.92
CA GLU A 61 12.19 18.42 9.78
C GLU A 61 13.14 18.80 10.92
N LYS A 62 12.79 18.48 12.16
CA LYS A 62 13.66 18.72 13.32
C LYS A 62 14.99 17.96 13.21
N ILE A 63 14.94 16.70 12.79
CA ILE A 63 16.15 15.87 12.64
C ILE A 63 17.01 16.41 11.48
N LYS A 64 16.40 16.77 10.35
CA LYS A 64 17.08 17.41 9.22
C LYS A 64 17.78 18.69 9.66
N GLN A 65 17.14 19.54 10.46
CA GLN A 65 17.75 20.75 10.99
C GLN A 65 19.01 20.43 11.82
N ILE A 66 18.91 19.51 12.79
CA ILE A 66 20.03 19.14 13.66
C ILE A 66 21.20 18.57 12.83
N LEU A 67 20.92 17.69 11.87
CA LEU A 67 21.95 17.10 11.00
C LEU A 67 22.64 18.14 10.11
N ASN A 68 21.90 19.13 9.60
CA ASN A 68 22.48 20.23 8.83
C ASN A 68 23.37 21.12 9.72
N GLU A 69 22.96 21.44 10.95
CA GLU A 69 23.80 22.17 11.90
C GLU A 69 25.10 21.40 12.21
N GLN A 70 25.02 20.09 12.41
CA GLN A 70 26.20 19.24 12.63
C GLN A 70 27.12 19.20 11.41
N LYS A 71 26.56 19.17 10.20
CA LYS A 71 27.30 19.16 8.93
C LYS A 71 28.31 20.30 8.82
N GLU A 72 27.97 21.48 9.35
CA GLU A 72 28.84 22.66 9.35
C GLU A 72 30.01 22.57 10.34
N THR A 73 29.91 21.66 11.32
CA THR A 73 30.91 21.51 12.39
C THR A 73 31.83 20.31 12.18
N VAL A 74 31.39 19.28 11.47
CA VAL A 74 32.18 18.05 11.26
C VAL A 74 33.19 18.23 10.13
N THR A 75 34.42 17.77 10.37
CA THR A 75 35.50 17.82 9.37
C THR A 75 35.80 16.47 8.74
N GLY A 76 35.57 15.37 9.48
CA GLY A 76 35.86 14.02 9.03
C GLY A 76 34.91 13.54 7.92
N GLU A 77 35.44 12.70 7.03
CA GLU A 77 34.72 12.22 5.85
C GLU A 77 33.65 11.19 6.22
N ASP A 78 33.91 10.38 7.25
CA ASP A 78 32.97 9.36 7.73
C ASP A 78 31.73 10.01 8.35
N GLU A 79 31.91 11.05 9.18
CA GLU A 79 30.84 11.83 9.77
C GLU A 79 29.99 12.53 8.69
N LYS A 80 30.64 13.13 7.69
CA LYS A 80 29.96 13.74 6.54
C LYS A 80 29.14 12.72 5.76
N SER A 81 29.68 11.52 5.57
CA SER A 81 28.99 10.42 4.90
C SER A 81 27.74 9.97 5.68
N ILE A 82 27.88 9.79 7.01
CA ILE A 82 26.76 9.45 7.90
C ILE A 82 25.65 10.49 7.82
N ILE A 83 25.99 11.79 7.91
CA ILE A 83 25.02 12.89 7.81
C ILE A 83 24.34 12.87 6.44
N LYS A 84 25.10 12.71 5.36
CA LYS A 84 24.56 12.71 3.99
C LYS A 84 23.55 11.60 3.78
N VAL A 85 23.86 10.38 4.23
CA VAL A 85 22.94 9.23 4.12
C VAL A 85 21.67 9.48 4.93
N ALA A 86 21.79 9.92 6.18
CA ALA A 86 20.64 10.20 7.02
C ALA A 86 19.73 11.30 6.44
N LEU A 87 20.31 12.39 5.92
CA LEU A 87 19.54 13.44 5.24
C LEU A 87 18.87 12.94 3.97
N SER A 88 19.51 12.04 3.22
CA SER A 88 18.90 11.43 2.04
C SER A 88 17.68 10.60 2.41
N ASP A 89 17.79 9.73 3.42
CA ASP A 89 16.68 8.89 3.90
C ASP A 89 15.48 9.75 4.35
N LEU A 90 15.75 10.82 5.12
CA LEU A 90 14.73 11.74 5.61
C LEU A 90 14.04 12.51 4.48
N ASN A 91 14.79 12.99 3.49
CA ASN A 91 14.24 13.69 2.33
C ASN A 91 13.39 12.74 1.46
N SER A 92 13.83 11.51 1.26
CA SER A 92 13.06 10.53 0.48
C SER A 92 11.75 10.16 1.17
N ALA A 93 11.73 10.04 2.51
CA ALA A 93 10.50 9.78 3.24
C ALA A 93 9.52 10.97 3.18
N ASP A 94 10.03 12.20 3.26
CA ASP A 94 9.25 13.43 3.11
C ASP A 94 8.62 13.57 1.72
N GLU A 95 9.43 13.35 0.68
CA GLU A 95 8.98 13.34 -0.71
C GLU A 95 7.95 12.24 -0.99
N ALA A 96 8.13 11.04 -0.40
CA ALA A 96 7.19 9.93 -0.58
C ALA A 96 5.80 10.28 -0.03
N MET A 97 5.72 10.88 1.16
CA MET A 97 4.44 11.32 1.73
C MET A 97 3.79 12.40 0.87
N TRP A 98 4.56 13.38 0.42
CA TRP A 98 4.06 14.45 -0.44
C TRP A 98 3.54 13.92 -1.78
N THR A 99 4.29 13.02 -2.41
CA THR A 99 3.92 12.39 -3.68
C THR A 99 2.63 11.60 -3.54
N TRP A 100 2.52 10.79 -2.49
CA TRP A 100 1.31 10.02 -2.20
C TRP A 100 0.09 10.93 -2.03
N MET A 101 0.21 12.02 -1.27
CA MET A 101 -0.90 12.98 -1.08
C MET A 101 -1.29 13.69 -2.38
N ASN A 102 -0.31 14.03 -3.23
CA ASN A 102 -0.53 14.71 -4.50
C ASN A 102 -1.25 13.81 -5.51
N ASP A 103 -0.92 12.52 -5.51
CA ASP A 103 -1.43 11.55 -6.48
C ASP A 103 -2.74 10.89 -6.01
N LEU A 104 -3.10 11.04 -4.73
CA LEU A 104 -4.33 10.51 -4.16
C LEU A 104 -5.57 11.15 -4.79
N GLN A 105 -6.39 10.33 -5.44
CA GLN A 105 -7.69 10.72 -5.98
C GLN A 105 -8.74 10.72 -4.87
N LYS A 106 -9.60 11.73 -4.85
CA LYS A 106 -10.70 11.82 -3.88
C LYS A 106 -11.74 10.73 -4.14
N LEU A 107 -12.24 10.11 -3.08
CA LEU A 107 -13.27 9.08 -3.17
C LEU A 107 -14.51 9.53 -3.96
N GLU A 108 -14.95 10.77 -3.74
CA GLU A 108 -16.09 11.34 -4.46
C GLU A 108 -15.87 11.47 -5.97
N ASP A 109 -14.63 11.64 -6.42
CA ASP A 109 -14.33 11.69 -7.85
C ASP A 109 -14.25 10.26 -8.44
N LEU A 110 -13.70 9.32 -7.68
CA LEU A 110 -13.67 7.90 -8.06
C LEU A 110 -15.09 7.34 -8.25
N ARG A 111 -16.03 7.66 -7.35
CA ARG A 111 -17.43 7.23 -7.40
C ARG A 111 -18.21 7.73 -8.63
N LYS A 112 -17.72 8.78 -9.31
CA LYS A 112 -18.35 9.31 -10.53
C LYS A 112 -17.96 8.51 -11.77
N ASP A 113 -16.71 8.03 -11.80
CA ASP A 113 -16.07 7.56 -13.03
C ASP A 113 -15.68 6.08 -13.00
N LYS A 114 -15.74 5.42 -11.83
CA LYS A 114 -15.30 4.03 -11.63
C LYS A 114 -16.40 3.16 -11.03
N SER A 115 -16.33 1.86 -11.32
CA SER A 115 -17.16 0.85 -10.67
C SER A 115 -16.67 0.56 -9.24
N HIS A 116 -17.54 -0.02 -8.42
CA HIS A 116 -17.21 -0.44 -7.05
C HIS A 116 -15.92 -1.27 -6.98
N ASP A 117 -15.77 -2.29 -7.83
CA ASP A 117 -14.60 -3.18 -7.82
C ASP A 117 -13.29 -2.43 -8.17
N GLU A 118 -13.37 -1.46 -9.09
CA GLU A 118 -12.23 -0.60 -9.45
C GLU A 118 -11.86 0.35 -8.30
N ILE A 119 -12.86 0.90 -7.60
CA ILE A 119 -12.65 1.74 -6.41
C ILE A 119 -12.00 0.92 -5.30
N MET A 120 -12.53 -0.26 -4.99
CA MET A 120 -11.97 -1.13 -3.96
C MET A 120 -10.54 -1.55 -4.28
N THR A 121 -10.23 -1.85 -5.54
CA THR A 121 -8.86 -2.16 -5.97
C THR A 121 -7.93 -0.97 -5.73
N TYR A 122 -8.32 0.22 -6.19
CA TYR A 122 -7.54 1.44 -6.00
C TYR A 122 -7.30 1.74 -4.51
N LEU A 123 -8.34 1.66 -3.68
CA LEU A 123 -8.22 1.96 -2.25
C LEU A 123 -7.32 0.97 -1.51
N ASN A 124 -7.32 -0.31 -1.89
CA ASN A 124 -6.38 -1.29 -1.33
C ASN A 124 -4.94 -0.96 -1.72
N GLU A 125 -4.68 -0.60 -2.98
CA GLU A 125 -3.35 -0.18 -3.43
C GLU A 125 -2.87 1.08 -2.70
N GLN A 126 -3.76 2.06 -2.48
CA GLN A 126 -3.42 3.27 -1.73
C GLN A 126 -3.22 3.00 -0.24
N ASN A 127 -3.95 2.04 0.34
CA ASN A 127 -3.77 1.62 1.73
C ASN A 127 -2.41 0.92 1.93
N ASP A 128 -1.97 0.10 0.97
CA ASP A 128 -0.63 -0.49 0.98
C ASP A 128 0.45 0.58 0.79
N ALA A 129 0.21 1.55 -0.11
CA ALA A 129 1.13 2.65 -0.35
C ALA A 129 1.35 3.52 0.90
N ILE A 130 0.28 3.94 1.60
CA ILE A 130 0.43 4.73 2.82
C ILE A 130 1.09 3.94 3.95
N SER A 131 0.88 2.62 4.01
CA SER A 131 1.56 1.73 4.96
C SER A 131 3.08 1.68 4.67
N GLN A 132 3.48 1.66 3.40
CA GLN A 132 4.88 1.73 3.02
C GLN A 132 5.50 3.11 3.36
N VAL A 133 4.78 4.19 3.10
CA VAL A 133 5.20 5.55 3.50
C VAL A 133 5.39 5.64 5.02
N GLN A 134 4.47 5.09 5.81
CA GLN A 134 4.60 5.01 7.28
C GLN A 134 5.88 4.27 7.69
N HIS A 135 6.17 3.12 7.07
CA HIS A 135 7.39 2.38 7.34
C HIS A 135 8.65 3.21 7.04
N ASP A 136 8.68 3.90 5.90
CA ASP A 136 9.85 4.66 5.46
C ASP A 136 10.07 5.93 6.30
N ILE A 137 9.00 6.58 6.75
CA ILE A 137 9.06 7.66 7.74
C ILE A 137 9.67 7.16 9.05
N ASN A 138 9.15 6.06 9.61
CA ASN A 138 9.65 5.52 10.88
C ASN A 138 11.13 5.10 10.77
N LYS A 139 11.50 4.47 9.65
CA LYS A 139 12.87 4.03 9.39
C LYS A 139 13.82 5.22 9.23
N SER A 140 13.43 6.25 8.48
CA SER A 140 14.26 7.44 8.27
C SER A 140 14.48 8.23 9.56
N ILE A 141 13.44 8.37 10.40
CA ILE A 141 13.56 8.95 11.75
C ILE A 141 14.56 8.17 12.59
N LEU A 142 14.40 6.84 12.67
CA LEU A 142 15.32 5.99 13.43
C LEU A 142 16.77 6.11 12.94
N ASN A 143 16.99 6.15 11.63
CA ASN A 143 18.32 6.32 11.04
C ASN A 143 18.90 7.70 11.35
N GLY A 144 18.10 8.76 11.26
CA GLY A 144 18.51 10.12 11.60
C GLY A 144 18.86 10.28 13.08
N GLU A 145 18.07 9.70 13.99
CA GLU A 145 18.38 9.69 15.42
C GLU A 145 19.68 8.94 15.73
N LYS A 146 19.91 7.79 15.07
CA LYS A 146 21.17 7.03 15.18
C LYS A 146 22.37 7.84 14.69
N ALA A 147 22.23 8.55 13.57
CA ALA A 147 23.27 9.44 13.05
C ALA A 147 23.60 10.57 14.04
N ILE A 148 22.59 11.23 14.59
CA ILE A 148 22.78 12.27 15.63
C ILE A 148 23.50 11.69 16.85
N ALA A 149 23.16 10.47 17.28
CA ALA A 149 23.76 9.82 18.42
C ALA A 149 25.23 9.45 18.19
N SER A 150 25.59 8.89 17.03
CA SER A 150 26.97 8.52 16.72
C SER A 150 27.89 9.74 16.68
N LEU A 151 27.41 10.86 16.13
CA LEU A 151 28.18 12.11 16.04
C LEU A 151 28.45 12.74 17.41
N LYS A 152 27.53 12.60 18.38
CA LYS A 152 27.73 13.09 19.76
C LYS A 152 28.77 12.28 20.56
N VAL A 153 29.01 11.02 20.18
CA VAL A 153 29.99 10.15 20.85
C VAL A 153 31.42 10.49 20.40
N GLU A 154 31.60 10.96 19.17
CA GLU A 154 32.92 11.25 18.60
C GLU A 154 33.47 12.63 18.96
N VAL A 155 32.60 13.64 19.14
CA VAL A 155 33.01 15.01 19.56
C VAL A 155 33.52 15.06 21.02
N LYS A 156 33.26 14.04 21.84
CA LYS A 156 33.69 13.98 23.25
C LYS A 156 35.07 13.33 23.47
N LYS A 157 35.79 12.95 22.40
CA LYS A 157 37.15 12.41 22.47
C LYS A 157 38.16 13.47 22.05
#